data_AF-A0A4U3I3Q2-F1
#
_entry.id   AF-A0A4U3I3Q2-F1
#
_cell.length_a   1.000
_cell.length_b   1.000
_cell.length_c   1.000
_cell.angle_alpha   90.00
_cell.angle_beta   90.00
_cell.angle_gamma   90.00
#
_symmetry.space_group_name_H-M   'P 1'
#
loop_
_entity.id
_entity.type
_entity.pdbx_description
1 polymer ?
#
loop_
_entity_poly.entity_id
_entity_poly.type
_entity_poly.pdbx_seq_one_letter_code
_entity_poly.pdbx_strand_id
1 'polypeptide(L)'
;MFVADYPEFGPVRKDFRTRLQKPYICVIKAKCSRVNEHVACYVFRLNEKDGVTKIGQYPSGADTAKQDLKKYRKVLSEEHQKGYTKAVGLFAHSVGAGSIVYLRKIFEALVKEAHQEAIKDAAWLSTHGAGYSALRMGEKVAALDKFLPSDLVRHPRLYGFLSQGLHGLTEDKCLELFPMLMMAVDFILDQKLEKLEKKQKREALDKLLNNTQT
;
A
#
# COMPACT_ATOMS: atom_id res chain seq x y z
N MET A 1 14.95 4.19 -16.36
CA MET A 1 15.14 2.87 -16.97
C MET A 1 16.44 2.32 -16.40
N PHE A 2 16.44 1.10 -15.86
CA PHE A 2 17.66 0.49 -15.32
C PHE A 2 18.32 -0.38 -16.38
N VAL A 3 19.64 -0.35 -16.47
CA VAL A 3 20.46 -1.28 -17.25
C VAL A 3 20.85 -2.42 -16.31
N ALA A 4 20.47 -3.65 -16.65
CA ALA A 4 20.79 -4.83 -15.87
C ALA A 4 22.13 -5.43 -16.33
N ASP A 5 23.10 -5.48 -15.43
CA ASP A 5 24.31 -6.27 -15.61
C ASP A 5 23.99 -7.70 -15.16
N TYR A 6 23.98 -8.63 -16.10
CA TYR A 6 23.87 -10.06 -15.82
C TYR A 6 25.28 -10.60 -15.55
N PRO A 7 25.44 -11.55 -14.60
CA PRO A 7 26.69 -12.26 -14.45
C PRO A 7 27.05 -12.95 -15.78
N GLU A 8 28.35 -12.95 -16.13
CA GLU A 8 28.82 -13.61 -17.35
C GLU A 8 28.53 -15.11 -17.28
N PHE A 9 27.49 -15.54 -17.99
CA PHE A 9 27.24 -16.96 -18.24
C PHE A 9 28.11 -17.41 -19.40
N GLY A 10 29.33 -17.85 -19.10
CA GLY A 10 30.16 -18.57 -20.08
C GLY A 10 29.41 -19.77 -20.68
N PRO A 11 29.84 -20.29 -21.85
CA PRO A 11 29.08 -21.27 -22.62
C PRO A 11 29.15 -22.64 -21.94
N VAL A 12 28.28 -22.92 -20.95
CA VAL A 12 28.37 -24.20 -20.24
C VAL A 12 27.02 -24.80 -19.86
N ARG A 13 26.32 -25.34 -20.86
CA ARG A 13 25.18 -26.25 -20.66
C ARG A 13 25.52 -27.52 -19.86
N LYS A 14 26.81 -27.91 -19.76
CA LYS A 14 27.25 -29.09 -18.98
C LYS A 14 27.65 -28.79 -17.53
N ASP A 15 28.04 -27.56 -17.21
CA ASP A 15 28.58 -27.17 -15.89
C ASP A 15 27.54 -26.50 -14.97
N PHE A 16 26.34 -26.23 -15.51
CA PHE A 16 25.21 -25.74 -14.72
C PHE A 16 24.71 -26.79 -13.71
N ARG A 17 24.68 -28.07 -14.07
CA ARG A 17 24.25 -29.16 -13.17
C ARG A 17 25.21 -29.35 -11.99
N THR A 18 26.51 -29.36 -12.25
CA THR A 18 27.55 -29.47 -11.22
C THR A 18 27.58 -28.27 -10.27
N ARG A 19 27.28 -27.06 -10.75
CA ARG A 19 27.21 -25.84 -9.93
C ARG A 19 25.95 -25.76 -9.06
N LEU A 20 24.84 -26.37 -9.48
CA LEU A 20 23.57 -26.38 -8.73
C LEU A 20 23.53 -27.38 -7.57
N GLN A 21 24.46 -28.35 -7.54
CA GLN A 21 24.63 -29.30 -6.43
C GLN A 21 25.11 -28.65 -5.13
N LYS A 22 25.69 -27.43 -5.21
CA LYS A 22 26.03 -26.57 -4.07
C LYS A 22 25.20 -25.29 -4.16
N PRO A 23 24.82 -24.66 -3.04
CA PRO A 23 24.04 -23.42 -3.09
C PRO A 23 24.84 -22.34 -3.84
N TYR A 24 24.37 -21.99 -5.04
CA TYR A 24 25.00 -20.98 -5.89
C TYR A 24 24.28 -19.64 -5.69
N ILE A 25 25.04 -18.57 -5.43
CA ILE A 25 24.49 -17.23 -5.25
C ILE A 25 24.61 -16.47 -6.56
N CYS A 26 23.46 -16.05 -7.10
CA CYS A 26 23.36 -15.17 -8.26
C CYS A 26 22.97 -13.77 -7.80
N VAL A 27 23.74 -12.76 -8.22
CA VAL A 27 23.44 -11.35 -7.94
C VAL A 27 23.15 -10.65 -9.26
N ILE A 28 21.95 -10.12 -9.40
CA ILE A 28 21.57 -9.26 -10.53
C ILE A 28 21.72 -7.81 -10.05
N LYS A 29 22.62 -7.05 -10.69
CA LYS A 29 22.85 -5.64 -10.38
C LYS A 29 22.31 -4.79 -11.52
N ALA A 30 21.38 -3.91 -11.20
CA ALA A 30 20.74 -2.98 -12.11
C ALA A 30 21.19 -1.55 -11.78
N LYS A 31 21.71 -0.81 -12.75
CA LYS A 31 22.15 0.59 -12.59
C LYS A 31 21.18 1.52 -13.32
N CYS A 32 20.83 2.65 -12.73
CA CYS A 32 19.96 3.61 -13.40
C CYS A 32 20.70 4.25 -14.58
N SER A 33 20.07 4.28 -15.76
CA SER A 33 20.68 4.90 -16.96
C SER A 33 20.87 6.41 -16.86
N ARG A 34 20.21 7.08 -15.90
CA ARG A 34 20.31 8.54 -15.70
C ARG A 34 21.32 8.95 -14.62
N VAL A 35 21.55 8.10 -13.61
CA VAL A 35 22.40 8.39 -12.45
C VAL A 35 23.08 7.09 -12.04
N ASN A 36 24.39 7.00 -12.26
CA ASN A 36 25.15 5.75 -12.06
C ASN A 36 25.24 5.33 -10.58
N GLU A 37 25.02 6.24 -9.64
CA GLU A 37 24.99 5.99 -8.20
C GLU A 37 23.71 5.26 -7.77
N HIS A 38 22.63 5.35 -8.54
CA HIS A 38 21.41 4.61 -8.26
C HIS A 38 21.56 3.16 -8.70
N VAL A 39 21.66 2.28 -7.72
CA VAL A 39 21.83 0.85 -7.90
C VAL A 39 20.66 0.11 -7.29
N ALA A 40 20.13 -0.86 -8.02
CA ALA A 40 19.27 -1.91 -7.48
C ALA A 40 20.01 -3.24 -7.57
N CYS A 41 19.96 -4.04 -6.51
CA CYS A 41 20.55 -5.37 -6.45
C CYS A 41 19.47 -6.37 -6.05
N TYR A 42 19.47 -7.54 -6.70
CA TYR A 42 18.63 -8.66 -6.33
C TYR A 42 19.52 -9.88 -6.15
N VAL A 43 19.40 -10.54 -5.00
CA VAL A 43 20.23 -11.69 -4.63
C VAL A 43 19.35 -12.93 -4.63
N PHE A 44 19.76 -13.93 -5.41
CA PHE A 44 19.07 -15.20 -5.56
C PHE A 44 19.99 -16.35 -5.15
N ARG A 45 19.42 -17.31 -4.42
CA ARG A 45 20.03 -18.61 -4.15
C ARG A 45 19.46 -19.61 -5.13
N LEU A 46 20.33 -20.28 -5.88
CA LEU A 46 19.97 -21.39 -6.74
C LEU A 46 20.43 -22.71 -6.09
N ASN A 47 19.52 -23.67 -6.03
CA ASN A 47 19.74 -25.02 -5.50
C ASN A 47 18.92 -26.01 -6.34
N GLU A 48 19.41 -27.23 -6.57
CA GLU A 48 18.63 -28.26 -7.27
C GLU A 48 17.32 -28.60 -6.53
N LYS A 49 17.34 -28.58 -5.19
CA LYS A 49 16.15 -28.92 -4.38
C LYS A 49 15.10 -27.81 -4.30
N ASP A 50 15.55 -26.57 -4.07
CA ASP A 50 14.66 -25.43 -3.78
C ASP A 50 14.40 -24.54 -5.01
N GLY A 51 15.02 -24.85 -6.15
CA GLY A 51 14.96 -24.03 -7.36
C GLY A 51 15.64 -22.68 -7.17
N VAL A 52 14.95 -21.61 -7.58
CA VAL A 52 15.43 -20.22 -7.45
C VAL A 52 14.70 -19.53 -6.30
N THR A 53 15.42 -19.20 -5.24
CA THR A 53 14.88 -18.46 -4.08
C THR A 53 15.47 -17.06 -4.03
N LYS A 54 14.65 -16.02 -3.98
CA LYS A 54 15.13 -14.67 -3.70
C LYS A 54 15.50 -14.55 -2.22
N ILE A 55 16.76 -14.25 -1.93
CA ILE A 55 17.29 -14.18 -0.55
C ILE A 55 17.65 -12.76 -0.12
N GLY A 56 17.59 -11.78 -1.02
CA GLY A 56 17.84 -10.38 -0.67
C GLY A 56 17.55 -9.41 -1.79
N GLN A 57 17.40 -8.13 -1.43
CA GLN A 57 17.34 -7.03 -2.39
C GLN A 57 17.84 -5.71 -1.80
N TYR A 58 18.32 -4.84 -2.66
CA TYR A 58 18.55 -3.42 -2.42
C TYR A 58 17.93 -2.60 -3.57
N PRO A 59 17.21 -1.50 -3.34
CA PRO A 59 16.70 -1.05 -2.05
C PRO A 59 15.81 -2.12 -1.38
N SER A 60 15.68 -2.05 -0.06
CA SER A 60 14.85 -3.02 0.67
C SER A 60 13.38 -2.92 0.25
N GLY A 61 12.58 -3.96 0.50
CA GLY A 61 11.13 -3.91 0.21
C GLY A 61 10.44 -2.74 0.91
N ALA A 62 10.88 -2.44 2.14
CA ALA A 62 10.41 -1.28 2.89
C ALA A 62 10.77 0.06 2.22
N ASP A 63 11.95 0.16 1.59
CA ASP A 63 12.37 1.40 0.94
C ASP A 63 11.65 1.63 -0.40
N THR A 64 11.34 0.57 -1.14
CA THR A 64 10.46 0.66 -2.31
C THR A 64 9.06 1.11 -1.89
N ALA A 65 8.45 0.44 -0.92
CA ALA A 65 7.11 0.78 -0.46
C ALA A 65 7.03 2.21 0.13
N LYS A 66 8.08 2.70 0.81
CA LYS A 66 8.19 4.11 1.23
C LYS A 66 8.08 5.10 0.07
N GLN A 67 8.61 4.77 -1.11
CA GLN A 67 8.49 5.62 -2.29
C GLN A 67 7.05 5.64 -2.81
N ASP A 68 6.40 4.49 -2.87
CA ASP A 68 5.01 4.37 -3.31
C ASP A 68 4.08 5.19 -2.40
N LEU A 69 4.31 5.17 -1.08
CA LEU A 69 3.56 5.97 -0.12
C LEU A 69 3.73 7.50 -0.27
N LYS A 70 4.74 7.98 -1.01
CA LYS A 70 4.92 9.43 -1.22
C LYS A 70 3.77 10.03 -2.03
N LYS A 71 3.06 9.25 -2.87
CA LYS A 71 1.92 9.74 -3.64
C LYS A 71 0.79 10.25 -2.74
N TYR A 72 0.63 9.62 -1.57
CA TYR A 72 -0.43 9.97 -0.62
C TYR A 72 -0.16 11.21 0.24
N ARG A 73 1.02 11.84 0.12
CA ARG A 73 1.37 13.08 0.86
C ARG A 73 0.35 14.21 0.70
N LYS A 74 -0.33 14.26 -0.44
CA LYS A 74 -1.31 15.32 -0.74
C LYS A 74 -2.66 15.10 -0.06
N VAL A 75 -2.97 13.87 0.34
CA VAL A 75 -4.30 13.45 0.82
C VAL A 75 -4.28 12.91 2.25
N LEU A 76 -3.09 12.77 2.84
CA LEU A 76 -2.89 12.19 4.17
C LEU A 76 -2.10 13.17 5.05
N SER A 77 -2.46 13.27 6.33
CA SER A 77 -1.71 14.10 7.29
C SER A 77 -0.28 13.58 7.50
N GLU A 78 0.62 14.45 7.92
CA GLU A 78 2.02 14.08 8.17
C GLU A 78 2.14 12.96 9.22
N GLU A 79 1.31 13.01 10.27
CA GLU A 79 1.25 11.99 11.31
C GLU A 79 0.85 10.62 10.73
N HIS A 80 -0.23 10.57 9.96
CA HIS A 80 -0.72 9.34 9.36
C HIS A 80 0.23 8.80 8.30
N GLN A 81 0.93 9.67 7.58
CA GLN A 81 1.95 9.27 6.62
C GLN A 81 3.17 8.62 7.30
N LYS A 82 3.64 9.19 8.41
CA LYS A 82 4.67 8.58 9.26
C LYS A 82 4.19 7.23 9.82
N GLY A 83 2.93 7.18 10.25
CA GLY A 83 2.27 5.96 10.70
C GLY A 83 2.25 4.87 9.63
N TYR A 84 1.88 5.21 8.39
CA TYR A 84 1.81 4.25 7.28
C TYR A 84 3.21 3.73 6.95
N THR A 85 4.19 4.63 6.87
CA THR A 85 5.60 4.25 6.65
C THR A 85 6.09 3.29 7.74
N LYS A 86 5.72 3.55 9.00
CA LYS A 86 6.08 2.69 10.13
C LYS A 86 5.36 1.34 10.08
N ALA A 87 4.09 1.31 9.66
CA ALA A 87 3.34 0.08 9.46
C ALA A 87 4.02 -0.85 8.47
N VAL A 88 4.38 -0.32 7.29
CA VAL A 88 5.09 -1.06 6.24
C VAL A 88 6.47 -1.52 6.70
N GLY A 89 7.21 -0.68 7.43
CA GLY A 89 8.51 -1.05 8.00
C GLY A 89 8.40 -2.21 9.00
N LEU A 90 7.42 -2.16 9.92
CA LEU A 90 7.16 -3.23 10.88
C LEU A 90 6.76 -4.53 10.18
N PHE A 91 5.88 -4.45 9.17
CA PHE A 91 5.49 -5.60 8.37
C PHE A 91 6.68 -6.24 7.66
N ALA A 92 7.59 -5.44 7.09
CA ALA A 92 8.81 -5.93 6.46
C ALA A 92 9.77 -6.66 7.43
N HIS A 93 9.67 -6.36 8.72
CA HIS A 93 10.39 -7.04 9.80
C HIS A 93 9.57 -8.14 10.48
N SER A 94 8.49 -8.61 9.85
CA SER A 94 7.59 -9.66 10.37
C SER A 94 6.94 -9.32 11.72
N VAL A 95 6.73 -8.03 11.99
CA VAL A 95 5.96 -7.54 13.15
C VAL A 95 4.54 -7.23 12.69
N GLY A 96 3.63 -8.19 12.83
CA GLY A 96 2.24 -8.14 12.37
C GLY A 96 1.32 -7.31 13.26
N ALA A 97 1.25 -7.58 14.57
CA ALA A 97 0.30 -6.89 15.46
C ALA A 97 0.57 -5.39 15.49
N GLY A 98 1.85 -5.00 15.63
CA GLY A 98 2.27 -3.59 15.61
C GLY A 98 2.00 -2.89 14.28
N SER A 99 2.19 -3.58 13.15
CA SER A 99 1.94 -2.99 11.82
C SER A 99 0.45 -2.74 11.57
N ILE A 100 -0.43 -3.68 11.98
CA ILE A 100 -1.88 -3.49 11.88
C ILE A 100 -2.36 -2.33 12.74
N VAL A 101 -1.83 -2.12 13.95
CA VAL A 101 -2.25 -1.01 14.82
C VAL A 101 -2.09 0.34 14.13
N TYR A 102 -0.98 0.55 13.42
CA TYR A 102 -0.77 1.78 12.64
C TYR A 102 -1.77 1.91 11.49
N LEU A 103 -2.01 0.85 10.72
CA LEU A 103 -2.99 0.87 9.63
C LEU A 103 -4.41 1.09 10.13
N ARG A 104 -4.79 0.48 11.25
CA ARG A 104 -6.09 0.68 11.89
C ARG A 104 -6.33 2.14 12.23
N LYS A 105 -5.34 2.80 12.85
CA LYS A 105 -5.43 4.23 13.19
C LYS A 105 -5.67 5.09 11.95
N ILE A 106 -5.01 4.77 10.85
CA ILE A 106 -5.18 5.48 9.56
C ILE A 106 -6.57 5.20 8.98
N PHE A 107 -6.98 3.94 8.94
CA PHE A 107 -8.28 3.53 8.44
C PHE A 107 -9.43 4.23 9.20
N GLU A 108 -9.38 4.23 10.53
CA GLU A 108 -10.36 4.90 11.38
C GLU A 108 -10.41 6.42 11.14
N ALA A 109 -9.25 7.05 10.95
CA ALA A 109 -9.18 8.47 10.60
C ALA A 109 -9.82 8.74 9.23
N LEU A 110 -9.54 7.93 8.22
CA LEU A 110 -10.11 8.05 6.88
C LEU A 110 -11.64 7.86 6.88
N VAL A 111 -12.16 6.89 7.63
CA VAL A 111 -13.60 6.69 7.81
C VAL A 111 -14.23 7.88 8.54
N LYS A 112 -13.56 8.44 9.55
CA LYS A 112 -14.02 9.64 10.26
C LYS A 112 -14.08 10.86 9.34
N GLU A 113 -13.10 11.04 8.47
CA GLU A 113 -13.10 12.11 7.47
C GLU A 113 -14.26 11.94 6.47
N ALA A 114 -14.49 10.71 5.97
CA ALA A 114 -15.64 10.43 5.11
C ALA A 114 -16.98 10.71 5.81
N HIS A 115 -17.09 10.40 7.11
CA HIS A 115 -18.25 10.77 7.92
C HIS A 115 -18.44 12.29 8.03
N GLN A 116 -17.36 13.07 8.18
CA GLN A 116 -17.45 14.54 8.19
C GLN A 116 -17.93 15.11 6.86
N GLU A 117 -17.63 14.46 5.74
CA GLU A 117 -18.21 14.81 4.44
C GLU A 117 -19.69 14.41 4.38
N ALA A 118 -20.05 13.23 4.89
CA ALA A 118 -21.40 12.70 4.86
C ALA A 118 -22.41 13.52 5.68
N ILE A 119 -22.00 14.09 6.82
CA ILE A 119 -22.86 14.96 7.64
C ILE A 119 -23.32 16.21 6.87
N LYS A 120 -22.55 16.64 5.85
CA LYS A 120 -22.93 17.79 5.01
C LYS A 120 -24.03 17.44 3.99
N ASP A 121 -24.31 16.16 3.79
CA ASP A 121 -25.38 15.67 2.92
C ASP A 121 -26.67 15.43 3.72
N ALA A 122 -27.70 16.22 3.44
CA ALA A 122 -29.00 16.14 4.11
C ALA A 122 -29.72 14.79 3.89
N ALA A 123 -29.52 14.16 2.73
CA ALA A 123 -30.12 12.86 2.43
C ALA A 123 -29.47 11.76 3.26
N TRP A 124 -28.15 11.85 3.46
CA TRP A 124 -27.43 10.92 4.33
C TRP A 124 -27.85 11.10 5.79
N LEU A 125 -27.92 12.33 6.28
CA LEU A 125 -28.29 12.64 7.67
C LEU A 125 -29.69 12.12 8.03
N SER A 126 -30.65 12.26 7.11
CA SER A 126 -32.03 11.79 7.31
C SER A 126 -32.12 10.26 7.42
N THR A 127 -31.19 9.54 6.78
CA THR A 127 -31.22 8.06 6.70
C THR A 127 -30.37 7.41 7.79
N HIS A 128 -29.19 7.96 8.07
CA HIS A 128 -28.18 7.33 8.94
C HIS A 128 -27.77 8.18 10.14
N GLY A 129 -28.17 9.46 10.20
CA GLY A 129 -27.70 10.39 11.24
C GLY A 129 -28.08 9.95 12.66
N ALA A 130 -29.28 9.40 12.84
CA ALA A 130 -29.69 8.80 14.10
C ALA A 130 -29.07 7.41 14.26
N GLY A 131 -28.10 7.27 15.18
CA GLY A 131 -27.53 5.98 15.55
C GLY A 131 -26.17 5.64 14.93
N TYR A 132 -25.65 6.43 13.98
CA TYR A 132 -24.34 6.19 13.36
C TYR A 132 -23.21 6.01 14.39
N SER A 133 -23.21 6.80 15.47
CA SER A 133 -22.19 6.74 16.51
C SER A 133 -22.10 5.35 17.18
N ALA A 134 -23.24 4.68 17.35
CA ALA A 134 -23.35 3.37 18.00
C ALA A 134 -22.99 2.19 17.08
N LEU A 135 -22.93 2.41 15.76
CA LEU A 135 -22.62 1.37 14.78
C LEU A 135 -21.19 0.83 14.93
N ARG A 136 -21.02 -0.44 14.63
CA ARG A 136 -19.70 -1.08 14.50
C ARG A 136 -19.00 -0.61 13.23
N MET A 137 -17.69 -0.82 13.14
CA MET A 137 -16.90 -0.35 11.99
C MET A 137 -17.40 -0.89 10.65
N GLY A 138 -17.82 -2.16 10.60
CA GLY A 138 -18.50 -2.77 9.45
C GLY A 138 -19.68 -1.95 8.93
N GLU A 139 -20.60 -1.65 9.85
CA GLU A 139 -21.84 -0.94 9.57
C GLU A 139 -21.57 0.53 9.24
N LYS A 140 -20.58 1.15 9.89
CA LYS A 140 -20.13 2.52 9.58
C LYS A 140 -19.66 2.66 8.15
N VAL A 141 -18.83 1.71 7.68
CA VAL A 141 -18.36 1.71 6.29
C VAL A 141 -19.51 1.48 5.31
N ALA A 142 -20.45 0.58 5.63
CA ALA A 142 -21.63 0.34 4.80
C ALA A 142 -22.54 1.57 4.70
N ALA A 143 -22.73 2.30 5.81
CA ALA A 143 -23.51 3.55 5.82
C ALA A 143 -22.84 4.66 4.99
N LEU A 144 -21.53 4.61 4.77
CA LEU A 144 -20.76 5.61 4.01
C LEU A 144 -20.52 5.19 2.55
N ASP A 145 -21.39 4.37 1.98
CA ASP A 145 -21.25 3.79 0.63
C ASP A 145 -21.00 4.83 -0.48
N LYS A 146 -21.63 6.00 -0.39
CA LYS A 146 -21.48 7.12 -1.33
C LYS A 146 -20.18 7.91 -1.15
N PHE A 147 -19.56 7.82 0.02
CA PHE A 147 -18.40 8.63 0.40
C PHE A 147 -17.08 7.86 0.37
N LEU A 148 -17.16 6.53 0.51
CA LEU A 148 -16.04 5.60 0.43
C LEU A 148 -15.98 4.88 -0.93
N PRO A 149 -14.88 4.17 -1.25
CA PRO A 149 -14.78 3.39 -2.48
C PRO A 149 -15.77 2.23 -2.48
N SER A 150 -16.44 1.98 -3.61
CA SER A 150 -17.39 0.86 -3.74
C SER A 150 -16.73 -0.50 -3.48
N ASP A 151 -15.47 -0.66 -3.87
CA ASP A 151 -14.70 -1.89 -3.66
C ASP A 151 -14.54 -2.20 -2.16
N LEU A 152 -14.32 -1.17 -1.35
CA LEU A 152 -14.23 -1.32 0.09
C LEU A 152 -15.57 -1.76 0.69
N VAL A 153 -16.66 -1.12 0.29
CA VAL A 153 -18.02 -1.37 0.80
C VAL A 153 -18.48 -2.78 0.44
N ARG A 154 -18.19 -3.23 -0.79
CA ARG A 154 -18.53 -4.58 -1.30
C ARG A 154 -17.72 -5.69 -0.66
N HIS A 155 -16.57 -5.37 -0.07
CA HIS A 155 -15.66 -6.37 0.51
C HIS A 155 -15.37 -6.11 1.99
N PRO A 156 -16.37 -6.31 2.90
CA PRO A 156 -16.17 -6.19 4.35
C PRO A 156 -15.06 -7.07 4.90
N ARG A 157 -14.70 -8.16 4.21
CA ARG A 157 -13.58 -9.04 4.60
C ARG A 157 -12.23 -8.32 4.68
N LEU A 158 -12.04 -7.22 3.94
CA LEU A 158 -10.78 -6.47 3.93
C LEU A 158 -10.46 -5.80 5.27
N TYR A 159 -11.49 -5.44 6.05
CA TYR A 159 -11.33 -4.67 7.29
C TYR A 159 -12.17 -5.20 8.46
N GLY A 160 -13.12 -6.11 8.20
CA GLY A 160 -14.08 -6.60 9.20
C GLY A 160 -13.43 -7.25 10.41
N PHE A 161 -12.23 -7.84 10.24
CA PHE A 161 -11.44 -8.42 11.31
C PHE A 161 -11.01 -7.39 12.38
N LEU A 162 -10.98 -6.09 12.06
CA LEU A 162 -10.71 -5.02 13.03
C LEU A 162 -11.73 -5.00 14.18
N SER A 163 -12.94 -5.54 13.96
CA SER A 163 -14.00 -5.61 14.97
C SER A 163 -13.80 -6.74 16.00
N GLN A 164 -12.92 -7.72 15.73
CA GLN A 164 -12.73 -8.90 16.60
C GLN A 164 -11.64 -8.72 17.67
N GLY A 165 -10.94 -7.58 17.69
CA GLY A 165 -9.85 -7.31 18.62
C GLY A 165 -8.57 -8.06 18.26
N LEU A 166 -7.47 -7.33 18.09
CA LEU A 166 -6.20 -7.92 17.63
C LEU A 166 -5.51 -8.77 18.71
N HIS A 167 -5.91 -8.64 19.99
CA HIS A 167 -5.30 -9.33 21.12
C HIS A 167 -5.44 -10.86 21.08
N GLY A 168 -6.42 -11.39 20.34
CA GLY A 168 -6.63 -12.82 20.18
C GLY A 168 -5.90 -13.43 18.98
N LEU A 169 -5.20 -12.62 18.16
CA LEU A 169 -4.53 -13.09 16.95
C LEU A 169 -3.04 -13.30 17.20
N THR A 170 -2.51 -14.40 16.67
CA THR A 170 -1.07 -14.65 16.59
C THR A 170 -0.40 -13.66 15.64
N GLU A 171 0.91 -13.44 15.79
CA GLU A 171 1.71 -12.61 14.88
C GLU A 171 1.58 -13.06 13.41
N ASP A 172 1.69 -14.36 13.14
CA ASP A 172 1.55 -14.91 11.78
C ASP A 172 0.21 -14.56 11.15
N LYS A 173 -0.87 -14.69 11.93
CA LYS A 173 -2.20 -14.29 11.48
C LYS A 173 -2.29 -12.79 11.21
N CYS A 174 -1.66 -11.96 12.02
CA CYS A 174 -1.58 -10.52 11.76
C CYS A 174 -0.83 -10.23 10.44
N LEU A 175 0.25 -10.96 10.15
CA LEU A 175 0.97 -10.81 8.88
C LEU A 175 0.10 -11.21 7.68
N GLU A 176 -0.72 -12.25 7.79
CA GLU A 176 -1.67 -12.64 6.74
C GLU A 176 -2.77 -11.58 6.52
N LEU A 177 -3.22 -10.92 7.59
CA LEU A 177 -4.29 -9.93 7.52
C LEU A 177 -3.80 -8.55 7.06
N PHE A 178 -2.54 -8.23 7.29
CA PHE A 178 -1.96 -6.92 6.98
C PHE A 178 -2.17 -6.49 5.52
N PRO A 179 -1.89 -7.31 4.48
CA PRO A 179 -2.10 -6.93 3.09
C PRO A 179 -3.55 -6.57 2.77
N MET A 180 -4.53 -7.23 3.40
CA MET A 180 -5.95 -6.93 3.18
C MET A 180 -6.33 -5.55 3.73
N LEU A 181 -5.86 -5.21 4.92
CA LEU A 181 -6.11 -3.89 5.49
C LEU A 181 -5.34 -2.79 4.77
N MET A 182 -4.11 -3.08 4.33
CA MET A 182 -3.32 -2.16 3.51
C MET A 182 -4.10 -1.81 2.23
N MET A 183 -4.65 -2.83 1.55
CA MET A 183 -5.47 -2.64 0.36
C MET A 183 -6.75 -1.83 0.64
N ALA A 184 -7.40 -2.05 1.78
CA ALA A 184 -8.56 -1.26 2.21
C ALA A 184 -8.21 0.23 2.36
N VAL A 185 -7.07 0.54 2.98
CA VAL A 185 -6.57 1.91 3.13
C VAL A 185 -6.20 2.51 1.77
N ASP A 186 -5.52 1.75 0.92
CA ASP A 186 -5.10 2.20 -0.41
C ASP A 186 -6.30 2.57 -1.29
N PHE A 187 -7.38 1.76 -1.30
CA PHE A 187 -8.60 2.10 -2.04
C PHE A 187 -9.15 3.48 -1.65
N ILE A 188 -9.19 3.80 -0.35
CA ILE A 188 -9.71 5.09 0.13
C ILE A 188 -8.78 6.23 -0.31
N LEU A 189 -7.47 6.04 -0.19
CA LEU A 189 -6.47 7.05 -0.53
C LEU A 189 -6.40 7.31 -2.05
N ASP A 190 -6.49 6.26 -2.87
CA ASP A 190 -6.50 6.39 -4.32
C ASP A 190 -7.77 7.12 -4.81
N GLN A 191 -8.95 6.82 -4.25
CA GLN A 191 -10.17 7.57 -4.55
C GLN A 191 -10.05 9.05 -4.18
N LYS A 192 -9.41 9.35 -3.04
CA LYS A 192 -9.14 10.74 -2.63
C LYS A 192 -8.17 11.46 -3.57
N LEU A 193 -7.10 10.79 -3.99
CA LEU A 193 -6.17 11.32 -4.98
C LEU A 193 -6.90 11.63 -6.29
N GLU A 194 -7.73 10.71 -6.77
CA GLU A 194 -8.50 10.90 -8.01
C GLU A 194 -9.45 12.10 -7.90
N LYS A 195 -10.16 12.25 -6.76
CA LYS A 195 -11.01 13.42 -6.48
C LYS A 195 -10.20 14.73 -6.51
N LEU A 196 -9.02 14.74 -5.87
CA LEU A 196 -8.14 15.91 -5.83
C LEU A 196 -7.62 16.28 -7.24
N GLU A 197 -7.18 15.30 -8.02
CA GLU A 197 -6.68 15.51 -9.38
C GLU A 197 -7.78 16.01 -10.32
N LYS A 198 -9.00 15.45 -10.23
CA LYS A 198 -10.16 15.93 -10.99
C LYS A 198 -10.47 17.39 -10.64
N LYS A 199 -10.45 17.76 -9.37
CA LYS A 199 -10.66 19.14 -8.92
C LYS A 199 -9.59 20.09 -9.49
N GLN A 200 -8.32 19.72 -9.40
CA GLN A 200 -7.21 20.53 -9.93
C GLN A 200 -7.29 20.72 -11.45
N LYS A 201 -7.64 19.66 -12.19
CA LYS A 201 -7.86 19.74 -13.65
C LYS A 201 -9.00 20.69 -14.01
N ARG A 202 -10.10 20.66 -13.25
CA ARG A 202 -11.24 21.57 -13.45
C ARG A 202 -10.87 23.02 -13.16
N GLU A 203 -10.21 23.29 -12.04
CA GLU A 203 -9.72 24.63 -11.70
C GLU A 203 -8.71 25.17 -12.74
N ALA A 204 -7.85 24.31 -13.27
CA ALA A 204 -6.94 24.70 -14.34
C ALA A 204 -7.68 25.05 -15.65
N LEU A 205 -8.70 24.26 -16.01
CA LEU A 205 -9.56 24.54 -17.17
C LEU A 205 -10.31 25.87 -17.01
N ASP A 206 -10.93 26.11 -15.85
CA ASP A 206 -11.69 27.33 -15.59
C ASP A 206 -10.78 28.58 -15.70
N LYS A 207 -9.54 28.49 -15.21
CA LYS A 207 -8.53 29.56 -15.36
C LYS A 207 -8.18 29.82 -16.83
N LEU A 208 -8.01 28.76 -17.64
CA LEU A 208 -7.72 28.90 -19.06
C LEU A 208 -8.88 29.55 -19.82
N LEU A 209 -10.11 29.12 -19.55
CA LEU A 209 -11.31 29.69 -20.19
C LEU A 209 -11.49 31.17 -19.86
N ASN A 210 -11.31 31.55 -18.59
CA ASN A 210 -11.43 32.95 -18.15
C ASN A 210 -10.35 33.85 -18.77
N ASN A 211 -9.13 33.36 -18.95
CA ASN A 211 -8.04 34.12 -19.59
C ASN A 211 -8.18 34.25 -21.11
N THR A 212 -9.04 33.44 -21.75
CA THR A 212 -9.27 33.50 -23.21
C THR A 212 -10.45 34.41 -23.58
N GLN A 213 -11.18 34.92 -22.58
CA GLN A 213 -12.31 35.86 -22.76
C GLN A 213 -11.92 37.35 -22.59
N THR A 214 -10.62 37.64 -22.50
CA THR A 214 -10.02 38.98 -22.56
C THR A 214 -9.19 39.12 -23.82
#